data_AF-A0A4Q2E428-F1
#
_entry.id   AF-A0A4Q2E428-F1
#
_cell.length_a   1.000
_cell.length_b   1.000
_cell.length_c   1.000
_cell.angle_alpha   90.00
_cell.angle_beta   90.00
_cell.angle_gamma   90.00
#
_symmetry.space_group_name_H-M   'P 1'
#
loop_
_entity.id
_entity.type
_entity.pdbx_description
1 polymer ?
#
loop_
_entity_poly.entity_id
_entity_poly.type
_entity_poly.pdbx_seq_one_letter_code
_entity_poly.pdbx_strand_id
1 'polypeptide(L)'
;IIQNHNKTIFFKISKIFLAQELMEIGVESLEKSERIIDKLSFSSNSKDLFDTPFIQSKDGFIYMFKAITELLDPVNALISNLGSINADLSIKGEGFERFIRESLNKKGLNCSQYHSKIKINNKIEEYEYDALFCHENTLFIIECKNTFVSFSDMTKAYRIKKMIDNSVIQVSRLREGACILKSEIEEKLNNHFDKNKIITIVVNCLPINFKKKDNTYIISKESLLWALSHHSKRKFSAEDFIKNLELVSNQEETIRKIKSKHHLFVINTKDGIISTSMDIE
;
A
#
# COMPACT_ATOMS: atom_id res chain seq x y z
N ILE A 1 -17.41 9.36 42.03
CA ILE A 1 -18.45 9.37 40.97
C ILE A 1 -18.12 8.24 40.01
N ILE A 2 -18.43 6.99 40.38
CA ILE A 2 -18.50 5.86 39.45
C ILE A 2 -19.69 5.03 39.92
N GLN A 3 -20.88 5.49 39.57
CA GLN A 3 -22.11 4.74 39.69
C GLN A 3 -22.54 4.36 38.27
N ASN A 4 -22.87 3.08 38.09
CA ASN A 4 -23.46 2.45 36.91
C ASN A 4 -22.61 2.41 35.64
N HIS A 5 -21.83 1.33 35.45
CA HIS A 5 -21.52 0.84 34.11
C HIS A 5 -21.92 -0.63 33.96
N ASN A 6 -22.63 -0.88 32.86
CA ASN A 6 -23.33 -2.11 32.52
C ASN A 6 -22.47 -3.39 32.57
N LYS A 7 -23.13 -4.47 32.96
CA LYS A 7 -22.64 -5.85 33.14
C LYS A 7 -22.15 -6.49 31.84
N THR A 8 -20.95 -6.19 31.38
CA THR A 8 -19.97 -7.15 30.80
C THR A 8 -18.77 -6.37 30.27
N ILE A 9 -17.59 -6.70 30.78
CA ILE A 9 -16.32 -6.05 30.44
C ILE A 9 -15.78 -6.54 29.07
N PHE A 10 -16.35 -7.63 28.55
CA PHE A 10 -15.94 -8.26 27.29
C PHE A 10 -17.08 -8.24 26.26
N PHE A 11 -16.72 -8.09 24.98
CA PHE A 11 -17.56 -8.55 23.87
C PHE A 11 -17.41 -10.06 23.75
N LYS A 12 -18.53 -10.76 23.55
CA LYS A 12 -18.59 -12.20 23.28
C LYS A 12 -19.14 -12.39 21.87
N ILE A 13 -18.36 -13.04 21.00
CA ILE A 13 -18.70 -13.26 19.59
C ILE A 13 -18.46 -14.74 19.26
N SER A 14 -19.33 -15.36 18.45
CA SER A 14 -19.08 -16.72 17.96
C SER A 14 -17.89 -16.70 16.99
N LYS A 15 -16.95 -17.67 17.12
CA LYS A 15 -15.79 -17.77 16.20
C LYS A 15 -16.24 -17.89 14.74
N ILE A 16 -17.28 -18.68 14.49
CA ILE A 16 -17.83 -18.92 13.15
C ILE A 16 -18.40 -17.62 12.58
N PHE A 17 -19.16 -16.87 13.38
CA PHE A 17 -19.73 -15.60 12.96
C PHE A 17 -18.62 -14.59 12.60
N LEU A 18 -17.61 -14.45 13.47
CA LEU A 18 -16.47 -13.57 13.20
C LEU A 18 -15.70 -14.00 11.93
N ALA A 19 -15.56 -15.29 11.69
CA ALA A 19 -14.88 -15.81 10.50
C ALA A 19 -15.67 -15.51 9.20
N GLN A 20 -17.00 -15.51 9.26
CA GLN A 20 -17.87 -15.10 8.16
C GLN A 20 -17.75 -13.60 7.87
N GLU A 21 -17.76 -12.76 8.92
CA GLU A 21 -17.54 -11.32 8.76
C GLU A 21 -16.17 -11.02 8.10
N LEU A 22 -15.13 -11.78 8.44
CA LEU A 22 -13.82 -11.67 7.78
C LEU A 22 -13.88 -12.04 6.28
N MET A 23 -14.74 -12.97 5.88
CA MET A 23 -14.92 -13.31 4.46
C MET A 23 -15.63 -12.19 3.70
N GLU A 24 -16.66 -11.58 4.31
CA GLU A 24 -17.40 -10.45 3.71
C GLU A 24 -16.49 -9.25 3.44
N ILE A 25 -15.45 -9.04 4.26
CA ILE A 25 -14.45 -7.98 4.04
C ILE A 25 -13.27 -8.41 3.14
N GLY A 26 -13.29 -9.63 2.59
CA GLY A 26 -12.38 -10.06 1.52
C GLY A 26 -11.39 -11.18 1.85
N VAL A 27 -11.53 -11.89 2.97
CA VAL A 27 -10.73 -13.11 3.23
C VAL A 27 -11.27 -14.29 2.40
N GLU A 28 -10.39 -14.96 1.66
CA GLU A 28 -10.79 -15.91 0.60
C GLU A 28 -11.56 -17.16 1.06
N SER A 29 -11.43 -17.59 2.32
CA SER A 29 -12.10 -18.80 2.81
C SER A 29 -12.33 -18.77 4.31
N LEU A 30 -13.33 -19.53 4.77
CA LEU A 30 -13.63 -19.70 6.19
C LEU A 30 -12.42 -20.22 6.96
N GLU A 31 -11.70 -21.20 6.40
CA GLU A 31 -10.48 -21.75 6.99
C GLU A 31 -9.40 -20.67 7.17
N LYS A 32 -9.19 -19.82 6.17
CA LYS A 32 -8.23 -18.70 6.27
C LYS A 32 -8.68 -17.69 7.32
N SER A 33 -9.98 -17.37 7.39
CA SER A 33 -10.54 -16.49 8.42
C SER A 33 -10.35 -17.05 9.82
N GLU A 34 -10.63 -18.33 10.04
CA GLU A 34 -10.42 -18.98 11.34
C GLU A 34 -8.93 -19.00 11.73
N ARG A 35 -8.03 -19.23 10.78
CA ARG A 35 -6.58 -19.14 11.02
C ARG A 35 -6.14 -17.73 11.42
N ILE A 36 -6.73 -16.68 10.84
CA ILE A 36 -6.47 -15.29 11.26
C ILE A 36 -6.93 -15.09 12.71
N ILE A 37 -8.14 -15.56 13.05
CA ILE A 37 -8.67 -15.48 14.42
C ILE A 37 -7.76 -16.21 15.41
N ASP A 38 -7.27 -17.39 15.06
CA ASP A 38 -6.37 -18.17 15.93
C ASP A 38 -5.02 -17.48 16.11
N LYS A 39 -4.51 -16.77 15.08
CA LYS A 39 -3.28 -15.97 15.20
C LYS A 39 -3.46 -14.71 16.04
N LEU A 40 -4.65 -14.12 16.05
CA LEU A 40 -5.00 -12.99 16.90
C LEU A 40 -5.45 -13.42 18.31
N SER A 41 -5.49 -14.73 18.59
CA SER A 41 -5.87 -15.27 19.89
C SER A 41 -4.70 -15.32 20.86
N PHE A 42 -4.94 -14.83 22.08
CA PHE A 42 -3.99 -14.79 23.17
C PHE A 42 -3.61 -16.21 23.58
N SER A 43 -2.30 -16.46 23.65
CA SER A 43 -1.72 -17.77 23.93
C SER A 43 -0.52 -17.64 24.88
N SER A 44 0.11 -18.76 25.25
CA SER A 44 1.32 -18.75 26.08
C SER A 44 2.50 -18.01 25.43
N ASN A 45 2.46 -17.83 24.10
CA ASN A 45 3.50 -17.15 23.33
C ASN A 45 3.13 -15.70 23.02
N SER A 46 1.96 -15.23 23.47
CA SER A 46 1.51 -13.87 23.29
C SER A 46 2.24 -12.93 24.24
N LYS A 47 2.67 -11.78 23.71
CA LYS A 47 3.32 -10.73 24.50
C LYS A 47 2.31 -9.93 25.32
N ASP A 48 1.20 -9.55 24.68
CA ASP A 48 0.12 -8.80 25.30
C ASP A 48 -1.22 -8.95 24.54
N LEU A 49 -2.29 -8.41 25.13
CA LEU A 49 -3.65 -8.40 24.57
C LEU A 49 -3.87 -7.28 23.53
N PHE A 50 -2.91 -6.40 23.28
CA PHE A 50 -3.03 -5.42 22.20
C PHE A 50 -2.70 -6.08 20.87
N ASP A 51 -1.64 -6.90 20.83
CA ASP A 51 -1.27 -7.65 19.63
C ASP A 51 -2.23 -8.82 19.39
N THR A 52 -2.56 -9.58 20.44
CA THR A 52 -3.49 -10.73 20.40
C THR A 52 -4.78 -10.45 21.20
N PRO A 53 -5.73 -9.67 20.63
CA PRO A 53 -6.89 -9.16 21.38
C PRO A 53 -7.98 -10.20 21.65
N PHE A 54 -7.90 -11.39 21.05
CA PHE A 54 -8.93 -12.41 21.17
C PHE A 54 -8.60 -13.37 22.31
N ILE A 55 -9.57 -13.67 23.17
CA ILE A 55 -9.49 -14.76 24.14
C ILE A 55 -10.46 -15.83 23.66
N GLN A 56 -9.92 -16.96 23.22
CA GLN A 56 -10.73 -18.05 22.71
C GLN A 56 -11.15 -18.99 23.85
N SER A 57 -12.42 -19.35 23.87
CA SER A 57 -12.97 -20.33 24.80
C SER A 57 -13.18 -21.68 24.15
N LYS A 58 -13.21 -22.73 24.99
CA LYS A 58 -13.41 -24.12 24.52
C LYS A 58 -14.77 -24.35 23.87
N ASP A 59 -15.77 -23.54 24.21
CA ASP A 59 -17.13 -23.56 23.65
C ASP A 59 -17.26 -22.78 22.32
N GLY A 60 -16.14 -22.39 21.70
CA GLY A 60 -16.13 -21.81 20.34
C GLY A 60 -16.45 -20.32 20.28
N PHE A 61 -16.38 -19.62 21.42
CA PHE A 61 -16.56 -18.17 21.48
C PHE A 61 -15.22 -17.45 21.56
N ILE A 62 -15.23 -16.23 21.04
CA ILE A 62 -14.15 -15.24 21.13
C ILE A 62 -14.60 -14.15 22.08
N TYR A 63 -13.75 -13.86 23.07
CA TYR A 63 -13.93 -12.76 24.00
C TYR A 63 -12.91 -11.66 23.69
N MET A 64 -13.36 -10.42 23.72
CA MET A 64 -12.51 -9.25 23.49
C MET A 64 -12.79 -8.21 24.56
N PHE A 65 -11.73 -7.69 25.20
CA PHE A 65 -11.90 -6.69 26.26
C PHE A 65 -12.41 -5.38 25.67
N LYS A 66 -13.53 -4.84 26.17
CA LYS A 66 -14.18 -3.65 25.60
C LYS A 66 -13.25 -2.44 25.57
N ALA A 67 -12.52 -2.18 26.64
CA ALA A 67 -11.59 -1.05 26.66
C ALA A 67 -10.41 -1.23 25.69
N ILE A 68 -10.04 -2.47 25.38
CA ILE A 68 -9.05 -2.72 24.32
C ILE A 68 -9.69 -2.36 22.98
N THR A 69 -10.94 -2.71 22.70
CA THR A 69 -11.58 -2.36 21.40
C THR A 69 -11.65 -0.86 21.10
N GLU A 70 -11.74 -0.02 22.13
CA GLU A 70 -11.75 1.44 22.00
C GLU A 70 -10.35 2.01 21.74
N LEU A 71 -9.31 1.29 22.12
CA LEU A 71 -7.89 1.68 22.00
C LEU A 71 -7.13 0.86 20.94
N LEU A 72 -7.71 -0.24 20.49
CA LEU A 72 -7.13 -1.22 19.59
C LEU A 72 -7.24 -0.65 18.19
N ASP A 73 -6.09 -0.44 17.59
CA ASP A 73 -6.00 -0.39 16.14
C ASP A 73 -5.82 -1.84 15.65
N PRO A 74 -6.90 -2.49 15.15
CA PRO A 74 -6.87 -3.89 14.76
C PRO A 74 -5.87 -4.15 13.62
N VAL A 75 -5.54 -3.13 12.83
CA VAL A 75 -4.56 -3.27 11.75
C VAL A 75 -3.14 -3.23 12.32
N ASN A 76 -2.84 -2.35 13.27
CA ASN A 76 -1.55 -2.37 13.98
C ASN A 76 -1.35 -3.67 14.77
N ALA A 77 -2.39 -4.17 15.46
CA ALA A 77 -2.34 -5.44 16.19
C ALA A 77 -2.04 -6.61 15.26
N LEU A 78 -2.72 -6.67 14.10
CA LEU A 78 -2.47 -7.66 13.07
C LEU A 78 -1.06 -7.52 12.48
N ILE A 79 -0.58 -6.30 12.22
CA ILE A 79 0.76 -6.06 11.68
C ILE A 79 1.86 -6.43 12.70
N SER A 80 1.66 -6.13 13.98
CA SER A 80 2.57 -6.51 15.06
C SER A 80 2.70 -8.03 15.14
N ASN A 81 1.57 -8.75 15.05
CA ASN A 81 1.55 -10.20 14.96
C ASN A 81 2.13 -10.76 13.65
N LEU A 82 1.95 -10.07 12.53
CA LEU A 82 2.60 -10.45 11.27
C LEU A 82 4.11 -10.22 11.30
N GLY A 83 4.61 -9.32 12.13
CA GLY A 83 6.04 -9.11 12.38
C GLY A 83 6.63 -10.14 13.35
N SER A 84 5.82 -10.73 14.24
CA SER A 84 6.24 -11.83 15.13
C SER A 84 6.23 -13.20 14.42
N ILE A 85 5.43 -13.34 13.37
CA ILE A 85 5.56 -14.40 12.38
C ILE A 85 6.80 -14.06 11.55
N ASN A 86 7.85 -14.89 11.62
CA ASN A 86 9.04 -14.82 10.76
C ASN A 86 8.70 -15.07 9.26
N ALA A 87 7.64 -14.45 8.74
CA ALA A 87 7.35 -14.39 7.33
C ALA A 87 8.43 -13.51 6.71
N ASP A 88 9.16 -14.08 5.77
CA ASP A 88 10.24 -13.39 5.09
C ASP A 88 9.70 -12.12 4.42
N LEU A 89 9.92 -10.96 5.08
CA LEU A 89 9.42 -9.67 4.62
C LEU A 89 10.13 -9.23 3.32
N SER A 90 11.23 -9.89 2.94
CA SER A 90 11.89 -9.67 1.64
C SER A 90 10.97 -10.03 0.47
N ILE A 91 10.12 -11.05 0.63
CA ILE A 91 9.12 -11.48 -0.36
C ILE A 91 8.07 -10.38 -0.63
N LYS A 92 7.85 -9.45 0.33
CA LYS A 92 6.86 -8.37 0.18
C LYS A 92 7.31 -7.29 -0.80
N GLY A 93 8.61 -6.95 -0.84
CA GLY A 93 9.14 -5.97 -1.79
C GLY A 93 9.03 -6.48 -3.22
N GLU A 94 9.67 -7.62 -3.47
CA GLU A 94 9.71 -8.26 -4.79
C GLU A 94 8.31 -8.63 -5.31
N GLY A 95 7.43 -9.12 -4.43
CA GLY A 95 6.05 -9.44 -4.79
C GLY A 95 5.24 -8.21 -5.22
N PHE A 96 5.47 -7.05 -4.59
CA PHE A 96 4.80 -5.80 -4.97
C PHE A 96 5.31 -5.29 -6.31
N GLU A 97 6.62 -5.27 -6.53
CA GLU A 97 7.21 -4.89 -7.81
C GLU A 97 6.72 -5.79 -8.96
N ARG A 98 6.70 -7.10 -8.72
CA ARG A 98 6.18 -8.10 -9.67
C ARG A 98 4.72 -7.84 -10.02
N PHE A 99 3.88 -7.58 -9.01
CA PHE A 99 2.47 -7.24 -9.23
C PHE A 99 2.31 -6.00 -10.12
N ILE A 100 3.10 -4.95 -9.90
CA ILE A 100 3.06 -3.73 -10.71
C ILE A 100 3.45 -4.03 -12.16
N ARG A 101 4.57 -4.75 -12.38
CA ARG A 101 5.01 -5.15 -13.72
C ARG A 101 3.96 -6.00 -14.44
N GLU A 102 3.39 -7.00 -13.78
CA GLU A 102 2.34 -7.84 -14.35
C GLU A 102 1.08 -7.05 -14.70
N SER A 103 0.70 -6.08 -13.86
CA SER A 103 -0.47 -5.21 -14.12
C SER A 103 -0.28 -4.34 -15.37
N LEU A 104 0.94 -3.83 -15.59
CA LEU A 104 1.30 -3.08 -16.79
C LEU A 104 1.36 -3.98 -18.03
N ASN A 105 1.99 -5.15 -17.92
CA ASN A 105 2.08 -6.14 -19.00
C ASN A 105 0.69 -6.66 -19.43
N LYS A 106 -0.25 -6.85 -18.49
CA LYS A 106 -1.66 -7.19 -18.79
C LYS A 106 -2.39 -6.11 -19.60
N LYS A 107 -1.88 -4.88 -19.61
CA LYS A 107 -2.36 -3.77 -20.46
C LYS A 107 -1.62 -3.66 -21.80
N GLY A 108 -0.75 -4.61 -22.11
CA GLY A 108 0.05 -4.62 -23.34
C GLY A 108 1.24 -3.67 -23.31
N LEU A 109 1.60 -3.13 -22.14
CA LEU A 109 2.79 -2.31 -21.97
C LEU A 109 3.97 -3.25 -21.70
N ASN A 110 4.96 -3.29 -22.59
CA ASN A 110 6.18 -4.09 -22.37
C ASN A 110 6.95 -3.53 -21.17
N CYS A 111 6.66 -4.06 -19.99
CA CYS A 111 7.19 -3.59 -18.72
C CYS A 111 8.19 -4.60 -18.16
N SER A 112 9.38 -4.12 -17.84
CA SER A 112 10.49 -4.95 -17.33
C SER A 112 11.19 -4.27 -16.17
N GLN A 113 11.78 -5.07 -15.28
CA GLN A 113 12.85 -4.59 -14.41
C GLN A 113 14.16 -4.51 -15.21
N TYR A 114 15.07 -3.64 -14.78
CA TYR A 114 16.40 -3.52 -15.39
C TYR A 114 17.44 -3.21 -14.33
N HIS A 115 18.63 -3.79 -14.49
CA HIS A 115 19.75 -3.59 -13.58
C HIS A 115 21.02 -3.48 -14.39
N SER A 116 21.82 -2.46 -14.10
CA SER A 116 23.09 -2.24 -14.79
C SER A 116 24.13 -1.65 -13.84
N LYS A 117 25.38 -2.08 -14.04
CA LYS A 117 26.57 -1.54 -13.38
C LYS A 117 27.49 -0.95 -14.42
N ILE A 118 27.73 0.35 -14.34
CA ILE A 118 28.61 1.07 -15.27
C ILE A 118 29.72 1.80 -14.52
N LYS A 119 30.89 1.90 -15.14
CA LYS A 119 32.03 2.59 -14.54
C LYS A 119 32.03 4.06 -14.99
N ILE A 120 31.82 4.99 -14.06
CA ILE A 120 31.88 6.44 -14.29
C ILE A 120 33.00 7.01 -13.40
N ASN A 121 33.97 7.72 -13.98
CA ASN A 121 35.07 8.36 -13.23
C ASN A 121 35.79 7.41 -12.23
N ASN A 122 36.10 6.19 -12.67
CA ASN A 122 36.69 5.13 -11.85
C ASN A 122 35.85 4.62 -10.67
N LYS A 123 34.57 4.99 -10.58
CA LYS A 123 33.61 4.43 -9.62
C LYS A 123 32.59 3.55 -10.35
N ILE A 124 32.18 2.46 -9.71
CA ILE A 124 31.09 1.62 -10.21
C ILE A 124 29.79 2.28 -9.74
N GLU A 125 29.00 2.73 -10.70
CA GLU A 125 27.65 3.22 -10.49
C GLU A 125 26.66 2.11 -10.81
N GLU A 126 25.71 1.90 -9.92
CA GLU A 126 24.68 0.88 -10.01
C GLU A 126 23.31 1.54 -10.18
N TYR A 127 22.58 1.10 -11.20
CA TYR A 127 21.23 1.55 -11.51
C TYR A 127 20.30 0.35 -11.50
N GLU A 128 19.35 0.38 -10.57
CA GLU A 128 18.32 -0.63 -10.39
C GLU A 128 16.96 0.00 -10.64
N TYR A 129 16.19 -0.60 -11.55
CA TYR A 129 14.87 -0.12 -11.93
C TYR A 129 13.85 -1.22 -11.69
N ASP A 130 12.96 -0.99 -10.72
CA ASP A 130 11.90 -1.95 -10.35
C ASP A 130 10.95 -2.22 -11.52
N ALA A 131 10.58 -1.16 -12.25
CA ALA A 131 9.74 -1.23 -13.44
C ALA A 131 10.02 -0.09 -14.43
N LEU A 132 10.23 -0.47 -15.69
CA LEU A 132 10.41 0.40 -16.85
C LEU A 132 9.46 -0.04 -17.95
N PHE A 133 8.79 0.91 -18.61
CA PHE A 133 8.15 0.66 -19.89
C PHE A 133 8.25 1.89 -20.78
N CYS A 134 8.19 1.65 -22.10
CA CYS A 134 8.21 2.71 -23.09
C CYS A 134 6.95 2.66 -23.96
N HIS A 135 6.33 3.82 -24.15
CA HIS A 135 5.16 3.99 -25.00
C HIS A 135 5.16 5.38 -25.64
N GLU A 136 4.87 5.49 -26.94
CA GLU A 136 4.82 6.78 -27.67
C GLU A 136 6.06 7.66 -27.44
N ASN A 137 7.25 7.06 -27.54
CA ASN A 137 8.55 7.67 -27.28
C ASN A 137 8.72 8.27 -25.88
N THR A 138 7.87 7.86 -24.92
CA THR A 138 7.93 8.29 -23.52
C THR A 138 8.39 7.10 -22.68
N LEU A 139 9.45 7.30 -21.90
CA LEU A 139 9.93 6.32 -20.92
C LEU A 139 9.25 6.59 -19.59
N PHE A 140 8.66 5.56 -19.00
CA PHE A 140 8.11 5.59 -17.65
C PHE A 140 9.00 4.79 -16.72
N ILE A 141 9.47 5.43 -15.66
CA ILE A 141 10.29 4.84 -14.60
C ILE A 141 9.44 4.77 -13.34
N ILE A 142 9.24 3.56 -12.84
CA ILE A 142 8.43 3.30 -11.64
C ILE A 142 9.33 2.72 -10.54
N GLU A 143 9.40 3.45 -9.43
CA GLU A 143 9.99 2.99 -8.17
C GLU A 143 8.86 2.50 -7.25
N CYS A 144 8.98 1.29 -6.72
CA CYS A 144 7.98 0.67 -5.86
C CYS A 144 8.38 0.79 -4.39
N LYS A 145 7.50 1.33 -3.55
CA LYS A 145 7.70 1.38 -2.10
C LYS A 145 6.59 0.64 -1.37
N ASN A 146 6.95 -0.52 -0.84
CA ASN A 146 6.07 -1.27 0.04
C ASN A 146 6.34 -0.86 1.50
N THR A 147 5.46 -0.04 2.07
CA THR A 147 5.53 0.39 3.48
C THR A 147 4.15 0.38 4.11
N PHE A 148 4.07 0.25 5.43
CA PHE A 148 2.79 0.27 6.15
C PHE A 148 2.34 1.71 6.43
N VAL A 149 1.03 1.92 6.56
CA VAL A 149 0.51 3.23 6.98
C VAL A 149 0.94 3.54 8.41
N SER A 150 1.05 4.84 8.72
CA SER A 150 1.57 5.29 10.01
C SER A 150 0.63 5.04 11.18
N PHE A 151 -0.68 4.90 10.95
CA PHE A 151 -1.68 4.63 11.98
C PHE A 151 -1.50 5.49 13.25
N SER A 152 -1.76 6.81 13.13
CA SER A 152 -1.60 7.84 14.18
C SER A 152 -0.21 7.98 14.83
N ASP A 153 0.76 7.12 14.50
CA ASP A 153 2.12 7.20 14.99
C ASP A 153 2.93 8.25 14.19
N MET A 154 3.29 9.34 14.86
CA MET A 154 4.05 10.45 14.28
C MET A 154 5.45 10.03 13.83
N THR A 155 6.10 9.08 14.51
CA THR A 155 7.42 8.57 14.13
C THR A 155 7.32 7.76 12.85
N LYS A 156 6.31 6.90 12.71
CA LYS A 156 6.05 6.18 11.46
C LYS A 156 5.68 7.16 10.34
N ALA A 157 4.88 8.17 10.61
CA ALA A 157 4.54 9.21 9.64
C ALA A 157 5.79 9.94 9.13
N TYR A 158 6.69 10.33 10.03
CA TYR A 158 7.97 10.94 9.67
C TYR A 158 8.85 9.99 8.84
N ARG A 159 8.93 8.69 9.20
CA ARG A 159 9.67 7.69 8.43
C ARG A 159 9.11 7.50 7.03
N ILE A 160 7.79 7.45 6.88
CA ILE A 160 7.13 7.40 5.56
C ILE A 160 7.49 8.64 4.75
N LYS A 161 7.41 9.84 5.33
CA LYS A 161 7.77 11.08 4.64
C LYS A 161 9.22 11.05 4.16
N LYS A 162 10.16 10.65 5.02
CA LYS A 162 11.59 10.53 4.69
C LYS A 162 11.82 9.47 3.61
N MET A 163 11.13 8.34 3.67
CA MET A 163 11.20 7.30 2.64
C MET A 163 10.74 7.82 1.29
N ILE A 164 9.60 8.53 1.23
CA ILE A 164 9.10 9.14 0.00
C ILE A 164 10.10 10.18 -0.53
N ASP A 165 10.64 11.05 0.32
CA ASP A 165 11.64 12.04 -0.10
C ASP A 165 12.90 11.37 -0.68
N ASN A 166 13.40 10.32 -0.04
CA ASN A 166 14.52 9.54 -0.54
C ASN A 166 14.19 8.84 -1.87
N SER A 167 12.95 8.39 -2.05
CA SER A 167 12.50 7.74 -3.29
C SER A 167 12.48 8.71 -4.46
N VAL A 168 12.07 9.97 -4.22
CA VAL A 168 12.12 11.02 -5.24
C VAL A 168 13.57 11.31 -5.66
N ILE A 169 14.50 11.37 -4.70
CA ILE A 169 15.93 11.54 -4.99
C ILE A 169 16.46 10.34 -5.80
N GLN A 170 16.12 9.11 -5.37
CA GLN A 170 16.50 7.88 -6.05
C GLN A 170 16.02 7.87 -7.50
N VAL A 171 14.73 8.15 -7.73
CA VAL A 171 14.17 8.11 -9.09
C VAL A 171 14.71 9.23 -9.98
N SER A 172 15.11 10.37 -9.40
CA SER A 172 15.82 11.43 -10.14
C SER A 172 17.17 10.93 -10.64
N ARG A 173 17.94 10.21 -9.80
CA ARG A 173 19.19 9.55 -10.22
C ARG A 173 18.93 8.48 -11.28
N LEU A 174 17.85 7.71 -11.17
CA LEU A 174 17.47 6.71 -12.18
C LEU A 174 17.10 7.37 -13.52
N ARG A 175 16.42 8.53 -13.50
CA ARG A 175 16.13 9.30 -14.71
C ARG A 175 17.41 9.74 -15.43
N GLU A 176 18.41 10.22 -14.70
CA GLU A 176 19.74 10.54 -15.25
C GLU A 176 20.44 9.28 -15.77
N GLY A 177 20.38 8.19 -15.02
CA GLY A 177 20.88 6.88 -15.42
C GLY A 177 20.28 6.40 -16.75
N ALA A 178 18.99 6.59 -16.96
CA ALA A 178 18.30 6.19 -18.18
C ALA A 178 18.78 6.97 -19.41
N CYS A 179 19.22 8.22 -19.23
CA CYS A 179 19.85 8.99 -20.29
C CYS A 179 21.22 8.45 -20.69
N ILE A 180 21.97 7.87 -19.73
CA ILE A 180 23.28 7.25 -19.97
C ILE A 180 23.09 5.87 -20.61
N LEU A 181 22.22 5.05 -20.02
CA LEU A 181 21.93 3.66 -20.38
C LEU A 181 20.91 3.52 -21.53
N LYS A 182 20.76 4.56 -22.35
CA LYS A 182 19.66 4.68 -23.31
C LYS A 182 19.59 3.46 -24.24
N SER A 183 20.70 3.12 -24.88
CA SER A 183 20.74 2.04 -25.87
C SER A 183 20.36 0.69 -25.25
N GLU A 184 20.85 0.38 -24.05
CA GLU A 184 20.54 -0.90 -23.40
C GLU A 184 19.08 -0.96 -22.93
N ILE A 185 18.52 0.17 -22.45
CA ILE A 185 17.10 0.25 -22.08
C ILE A 185 16.21 0.09 -23.32
N GLU A 186 16.56 0.73 -24.44
CA GLU A 186 15.81 0.59 -25.69
C GLU A 186 15.84 -0.84 -26.24
N GLU A 187 17.00 -1.50 -26.18
CA GLU A 187 17.15 -2.91 -26.53
C GLU A 187 16.29 -3.79 -25.62
N LYS A 188 16.37 -3.57 -24.30
CA LYS A 188 15.60 -4.32 -23.30
C LYS A 188 14.09 -4.20 -23.51
N LEU A 189 13.61 -3.01 -23.85
CA LEU A 189 12.18 -2.71 -24.03
C LEU A 189 11.70 -2.91 -25.47
N ASN A 190 12.61 -3.19 -26.41
CA ASN A 190 12.34 -3.22 -27.85
C ASN A 190 11.52 -2.00 -28.32
N ASN A 191 11.89 -0.82 -27.85
CA ASN A 191 11.19 0.43 -28.13
C ASN A 191 12.11 1.63 -27.90
N HIS A 192 11.86 2.72 -28.63
CA HIS A 192 12.67 3.94 -28.53
C HIS A 192 11.99 5.00 -27.65
N PHE A 193 12.78 5.81 -26.94
CA PHE A 193 12.27 6.93 -26.14
C PHE A 193 13.04 8.23 -26.33
N ASP A 194 12.38 9.38 -26.18
CA ASP A 194 13.05 10.68 -26.14
C ASP A 194 13.61 10.94 -24.73
N LYS A 195 14.88 11.33 -24.61
CA LYS A 195 15.50 11.66 -23.31
C LYS A 195 14.79 12.83 -22.60
N ASN A 196 14.06 13.66 -23.36
CA ASN A 196 13.23 14.74 -22.82
C ASN A 196 11.85 14.27 -22.34
N LYS A 197 11.44 13.05 -22.69
CA LYS A 197 10.16 12.44 -22.33
C LYS A 197 10.35 11.26 -21.38
N ILE A 198 10.89 11.57 -20.20
CA ILE A 198 11.02 10.60 -19.10
C ILE A 198 10.09 11.01 -17.96
N ILE A 199 9.14 10.15 -17.63
CA ILE A 199 8.18 10.32 -16.55
C ILE A 199 8.57 9.40 -15.39
N THR A 200 8.70 9.97 -14.20
CA THR A 200 9.04 9.24 -12.98
C THR A 200 7.84 9.10 -12.07
N ILE A 201 7.66 7.92 -11.50
CA ILE A 201 6.54 7.57 -10.63
C ILE A 201 7.07 6.79 -9.43
N VAL A 202 6.73 7.22 -8.22
CA VAL A 202 6.87 6.43 -7.00
C VAL A 202 5.50 5.84 -6.70
N VAL A 203 5.39 4.51 -6.81
CA VAL A 203 4.17 3.78 -6.49
C VAL A 203 4.31 3.22 -5.09
N ASN A 204 3.39 3.61 -4.21
CA ASN A 204 3.38 3.14 -2.83
C ASN A 204 2.14 2.26 -2.57
N CYS A 205 2.25 1.36 -1.58
CA CYS A 205 1.12 0.50 -1.19
C CYS A 205 0.20 1.14 -0.13
N LEU A 206 0.41 2.42 0.23
CA LEU A 206 -0.50 3.16 1.10
C LEU A 206 -1.71 3.63 0.27
N PRO A 207 -2.90 3.78 0.86
CA PRO A 207 -4.07 4.32 0.19
C PRO A 207 -4.00 5.86 0.04
N ILE A 208 -2.79 6.42 -0.12
CA ILE A 208 -2.54 7.87 -0.10
C ILE A 208 -1.70 8.26 -1.32
N ASN A 209 -2.12 9.34 -1.96
CA ASN A 209 -1.34 10.05 -2.98
C ASN A 209 -0.68 11.26 -2.35
N PHE A 210 0.55 11.56 -2.78
CA PHE A 210 1.26 12.77 -2.38
C PHE A 210 1.28 13.74 -3.54
N LYS A 211 1.38 15.03 -3.22
CA LYS A 211 1.60 16.05 -4.24
C LYS A 211 2.85 15.70 -5.04
N LYS A 212 2.75 15.83 -6.36
CA LYS A 212 3.89 15.70 -7.29
C LYS A 212 5.08 16.52 -6.79
N LYS A 213 6.27 15.91 -6.76
CA LYS A 213 7.51 16.53 -6.27
C LYS A 213 8.63 16.27 -7.25
N ASP A 214 9.40 17.30 -7.60
CA ASP A 214 10.55 17.20 -8.52
C ASP A 214 10.21 16.45 -9.82
N ASN A 215 9.06 16.80 -10.41
CA ASN A 215 8.44 16.16 -11.57
C ASN A 215 8.11 14.66 -11.44
N THR A 216 8.18 14.11 -10.23
CA THR A 216 7.85 12.73 -9.90
C THR A 216 6.45 12.63 -9.32
N TYR A 217 5.61 11.78 -9.92
CA TYR A 217 4.30 11.43 -9.37
C TYR A 217 4.47 10.47 -8.19
N ILE A 218 3.72 10.67 -7.12
CA ILE A 218 3.81 9.82 -5.93
C ILE A 218 2.40 9.34 -5.60
N ILE A 219 2.09 8.11 -5.98
CA ILE A 219 0.70 7.63 -6.02
C ILE A 219 0.55 6.25 -5.41
N SER A 220 -0.66 5.93 -4.95
CA SER A 220 -1.00 4.60 -4.48
C SER A 220 -1.08 3.60 -5.65
N LYS A 221 -0.90 2.31 -5.33
CA LYS A 221 -1.17 1.20 -6.23
C LYS A 221 -2.57 1.31 -6.86
N GLU A 222 -3.59 1.61 -6.06
CA GLU A 222 -4.98 1.76 -6.53
C GLU A 222 -5.12 2.90 -7.53
N SER A 223 -4.41 4.02 -7.32
CA SER A 223 -4.45 5.18 -8.22
C SER A 223 -3.72 4.89 -9.54
N LEU A 224 -2.63 4.12 -9.50
CA LEU A 224 -1.97 3.63 -10.71
C LEU A 224 -2.91 2.73 -11.51
N LEU A 225 -3.54 1.74 -10.86
CA LEU A 225 -4.48 0.84 -11.51
C LEU A 225 -5.69 1.60 -12.09
N TRP A 226 -6.19 2.60 -11.37
CA TRP A 226 -7.24 3.49 -11.84
C TRP A 226 -6.82 4.25 -13.10
N ALA A 227 -5.62 4.84 -13.10
CA ALA A 227 -5.07 5.56 -14.25
C ALA A 227 -4.88 4.64 -15.47
N LEU A 228 -4.52 3.37 -15.25
CA LEU A 228 -4.41 2.33 -16.28
C LEU A 228 -5.78 1.82 -16.79
N SER A 229 -6.82 1.86 -15.96
CA SER A 229 -8.15 1.28 -16.29
C SER A 229 -8.99 2.13 -17.23
N HIS A 230 -8.73 3.44 -17.30
CA HIS A 230 -9.46 4.39 -18.15
C HIS A 230 -9.18 4.22 -19.66
N HIS A 231 -8.38 3.22 -20.03
CA HIS A 231 -8.11 2.81 -21.42
C HIS A 231 -8.91 1.58 -21.87
N SER A 232 -9.91 1.11 -21.12
CA SER A 232 -10.62 -0.15 -21.41
C SER A 232 -11.39 -0.21 -22.74
N LYS A 233 -11.51 0.90 -23.49
CA LYS A 233 -12.16 0.96 -24.82
C LYS A 233 -11.31 1.62 -25.92
N ARG A 234 -10.09 2.10 -25.62
CA ARG A 234 -9.19 2.80 -26.56
C ARG A 234 -7.75 2.31 -26.37
N LYS A 235 -6.94 2.38 -27.43
CA LYS A 235 -5.50 2.11 -27.33
C LYS A 235 -4.90 2.99 -26.21
N PHE A 236 -4.01 2.43 -25.39
CA PHE A 236 -3.29 3.20 -24.38
C PHE A 236 -2.56 4.38 -25.04
N SER A 237 -2.63 5.55 -24.41
CA SER A 237 -1.93 6.77 -24.84
C SER A 237 -1.13 7.31 -23.67
N ALA A 238 0.11 7.71 -23.92
CA ALA A 238 0.98 8.28 -22.90
C ALA A 238 0.41 9.60 -22.36
N GLU A 239 -0.19 10.42 -23.24
CA GLU A 239 -0.77 11.71 -22.87
C GLU A 239 -1.97 11.54 -21.92
N ASP A 240 -2.91 10.67 -22.25
CA ASP A 240 -4.06 10.36 -21.41
C ASP A 240 -3.63 9.76 -20.05
N PHE A 241 -2.62 8.88 -20.06
CA PHE A 241 -2.09 8.32 -18.83
C PHE A 241 -1.44 9.38 -17.94
N ILE A 242 -0.63 10.27 -18.50
CA ILE A 242 -0.02 11.41 -17.79
C ILE A 242 -1.10 12.34 -17.22
N LYS A 243 -2.16 12.62 -17.99
CA LYS A 243 -3.29 13.43 -17.52
C LYS A 243 -4.00 12.77 -16.32
N ASN A 244 -4.17 11.45 -16.36
CA ASN A 244 -4.74 10.70 -15.23
C ASN A 244 -3.81 10.73 -14.01
N LEU A 245 -2.48 10.64 -14.20
CA LEU A 245 -1.49 10.78 -13.14
C LEU A 245 -1.56 12.18 -12.48
N GLU A 246 -1.67 13.24 -13.26
CA GLU A 246 -1.84 14.61 -12.75
C GLU A 246 -3.10 14.71 -11.88
N LEU A 247 -4.22 14.17 -12.36
CA LEU A 247 -5.51 14.20 -11.66
C LEU A 247 -5.47 13.46 -10.30
N VAL A 248 -4.84 12.29 -10.23
CA VAL A 248 -4.73 11.55 -8.95
C VAL A 248 -3.67 12.12 -8.02
N SER A 249 -2.64 12.79 -8.55
CA SER A 249 -1.60 13.45 -7.74
C SER A 249 -2.08 14.77 -7.11
N ASN A 250 -3.22 15.30 -7.58
CA ASN A 250 -3.86 16.45 -6.95
C ASN A 250 -4.51 16.03 -5.61
N GLN A 251 -3.92 16.49 -4.50
CA GLN A 251 -4.37 16.16 -3.15
C GLN A 251 -5.80 16.61 -2.89
N GLU A 252 -6.28 17.71 -3.48
CA GLU A 252 -7.65 18.18 -3.28
C GLU A 252 -8.68 17.19 -3.82
N GLU A 253 -8.39 16.56 -4.96
CA GLU A 253 -9.28 15.58 -5.56
C GLU A 253 -9.21 14.23 -4.84
N THR A 254 -8.04 13.83 -4.36
CA THR A 254 -7.89 12.65 -3.50
C THR A 254 -8.63 12.84 -2.18
N ILE A 255 -8.47 14.01 -1.53
CA ILE A 255 -9.20 14.37 -0.29
C ILE A 255 -10.70 14.44 -0.56
N ARG A 256 -11.16 15.02 -1.67
CA ARG A 256 -12.58 15.00 -2.06
C ARG A 256 -13.12 13.59 -2.24
N LYS A 257 -12.37 12.69 -2.89
CA LYS A 257 -12.75 11.28 -3.09
C LYS A 257 -12.77 10.49 -1.79
N ILE A 258 -11.85 10.76 -0.86
CA ILE A 258 -11.86 10.18 0.48
C ILE A 258 -13.07 10.71 1.28
N LYS A 259 -13.30 12.02 1.26
CA LYS A 259 -14.45 12.65 1.93
C LYS A 259 -15.80 12.21 1.34
N SER A 260 -15.88 11.95 0.03
CA SER A 260 -17.11 11.49 -0.62
C SER A 260 -17.37 9.99 -0.47
N LYS A 261 -16.34 9.19 -0.19
CA LYS A 261 -16.45 7.77 0.15
C LYS A 261 -16.43 7.60 1.67
N HIS A 262 -17.58 7.80 2.31
CA HIS A 262 -17.85 7.55 3.74
C HIS A 262 -17.68 6.08 4.22
N HIS A 263 -16.79 5.28 3.62
CA HIS A 263 -16.73 3.83 3.81
C HIS A 263 -15.33 3.26 4.01
N LEU A 264 -14.47 3.93 4.77
CA LEU A 264 -13.37 3.23 5.44
C LEU A 264 -13.61 3.35 6.96
N PHE A 265 -14.11 2.27 7.54
CA PHE A 265 -14.42 2.09 8.96
C PHE A 265 -15.68 2.80 9.48
N VAL A 266 -16.85 2.38 8.99
CA VAL A 266 -18.11 2.55 9.73
C VAL A 266 -18.46 1.21 10.35
N ILE A 267 -18.12 1.00 11.62
CA ILE A 267 -18.71 -0.09 12.41
C ILE A 267 -20.09 0.42 12.84
N ASN A 268 -21.13 -0.08 12.19
CA ASN A 268 -22.50 0.24 12.56
C ASN A 268 -22.86 -0.53 13.83
N THR A 269 -22.85 0.15 14.99
CA THR A 269 -23.46 -0.41 16.20
C THR A 269 -24.85 0.19 16.37
N LYS A 270 -25.79 -0.60 16.91
CA LYS A 270 -27.22 -0.26 17.04
C LYS A 270 -27.51 1.03 17.82
N ASP A 271 -26.50 1.64 18.45
CA ASP A 271 -26.67 2.79 19.36
C ASP A 271 -25.97 4.09 18.90
N GLY A 272 -25.47 4.18 17.66
CA GLY A 272 -25.07 5.46 17.06
C GLY A 272 -23.71 5.49 16.38
N ILE A 273 -23.56 6.47 15.47
CA ILE A 273 -22.38 6.70 14.64
C ILE A 273 -21.25 7.27 15.51
N ILE A 274 -20.15 6.54 15.68
CA ILE A 274 -18.88 7.10 16.13
C ILE A 274 -17.98 7.22 14.90
N SER A 275 -17.93 8.41 14.31
CA SER A 275 -16.90 8.77 13.34
C SER A 275 -15.75 9.45 14.09
N THR A 276 -14.58 8.82 14.15
CA THR A 276 -13.36 9.55 14.50
C THR A 276 -12.87 10.29 13.26
N SER A 277 -13.30 11.53 13.07
CA SER A 277 -12.60 12.48 12.23
C SER A 277 -11.35 12.93 12.97
N MET A 278 -10.16 12.49 12.54
CA MET A 278 -8.98 13.32 12.77
C MET A 278 -9.05 14.46 11.77
N ASP A 279 -9.56 15.59 12.22
CA ASP A 279 -9.31 16.87 11.58
C ASP A 279 -7.79 17.08 11.61
N ILE A 280 -7.18 17.09 10.42
CA ILE A 280 -5.83 17.60 10.23
C ILE A 280 -6.03 19.04 9.79
N GLU A 281 -5.94 19.96 10.74
CA GLU A 281 -5.58 21.36 10.47
C GLU A 281 -4.10 21.44 10.03
#